data_AF-A0A1M7JUA8-F1
#
_entry.id   AF-A0A1M7JUA8-F1
#
_cell.length_a   1.000
_cell.length_b   1.000
_cell.length_c   1.000
_cell.angle_alpha   90.00
_cell.angle_beta   90.00
_cell.angle_gamma   90.00
#
_symmetry.space_group_name_H-M   'P 1'
#
loop_
_entity.id
_entity.type
_entity.pdbx_description
1 polymer ?
#
loop_
_entity_poly.entity_id
_entity_poly.type
_entity_poly.pdbx_seq_one_letter_code
_entity_poly.pdbx_strand_id
1 'polypeptide(L)'
;MALKIKLHENRSIVEQDISEMARVGFADKLEVSVWTDDGGEVPHVHITNKEPPSKSTSINLCVQLEKSEYFTHGKYDGTLNASQRKEFNKFMHQPHKQGKFASNYEYAVFLWNDNNSTHEIKLRTDENGNIVIPDYTNIADYKSNKDKG
;
A
#
# COMPACT_ATOMS: atom_id res chain seq x y z
N MET A 1 -17.70 -22.00 50.62
CA MET A 1 -18.04 -20.76 49.89
C MET A 1 -17.14 -20.66 48.67
N ALA A 2 -17.68 -20.73 47.46
CA ALA A 2 -16.90 -20.57 46.22
C ALA A 2 -17.30 -19.25 45.55
N LEU A 3 -16.34 -18.34 45.38
CA LEU A 3 -16.52 -17.10 44.63
C LEU A 3 -16.63 -17.43 43.14
N LYS A 4 -17.80 -17.17 42.53
CA LYS A 4 -17.97 -17.16 41.07
C LYS A 4 -17.57 -15.78 40.56
N ILE A 5 -16.40 -15.68 39.93
CA ILE A 5 -16.01 -14.48 39.18
C ILE A 5 -16.71 -14.56 37.82
N LYS A 6 -17.68 -13.68 37.58
CA LYS A 6 -18.24 -13.44 36.24
C LYS A 6 -17.26 -12.55 35.48
N LEU A 7 -16.46 -13.17 34.60
CA LEU A 7 -15.75 -12.45 33.55
C LEU A 7 -16.80 -11.87 32.60
N HIS A 8 -16.92 -10.54 32.60
CA HIS A 8 -17.67 -9.83 31.56
C HIS A 8 -16.81 -9.80 30.31
N GLU A 9 -17.11 -10.68 29.37
CA GLU A 9 -16.71 -10.54 27.97
C GLU A 9 -17.48 -9.35 27.39
N ASN A 10 -16.83 -8.19 27.29
CA ASN A 10 -17.31 -7.14 26.41
C ASN A 10 -16.17 -6.20 26.01
N ARG A 11 -15.44 -6.61 24.99
CA ARG A 11 -14.76 -5.69 24.07
C ARG A 11 -14.56 -6.40 22.75
N SER A 12 -15.56 -6.32 21.88
CA SER A 12 -15.39 -6.50 20.44
C SER A 12 -14.51 -5.36 19.92
N ILE A 13 -13.21 -5.47 20.19
CA ILE A 13 -12.20 -4.83 19.37
C ILE A 13 -12.25 -5.63 18.08
N VAL A 14 -12.61 -4.96 16.99
CA VAL A 14 -12.41 -5.50 15.65
C VAL A 14 -10.89 -5.68 15.53
N GLU A 15 -10.40 -6.89 15.76
CA GLU A 15 -9.04 -7.31 15.44
C GLU A 15 -8.91 -7.22 13.92
N GLN A 16 -8.69 -6.00 13.41
CA GLN A 16 -7.90 -5.86 12.21
C GLN A 16 -6.50 -6.24 12.63
N ASP A 17 -6.05 -7.38 12.15
CA ASP A 17 -4.75 -7.94 12.45
C ASP A 17 -3.68 -6.89 12.10
N ILE A 18 -3.16 -6.20 13.12
CA ILE A 18 -2.18 -5.12 13.00
C ILE A 18 -0.80 -5.72 12.62
N SER A 19 -0.72 -7.04 12.43
CA SER A 19 0.51 -7.77 12.13
C SER A 19 0.85 -7.85 10.64
N GLU A 20 -0.06 -7.50 9.73
CA GLU A 20 0.07 -7.84 8.30
C GLU A 20 0.50 -6.67 7.39
N MET A 21 0.91 -5.51 7.91
CA MET A 21 1.26 -4.35 7.08
C MET A 21 2.65 -3.78 7.39
N ALA A 22 3.54 -3.85 6.40
CA ALA A 22 4.84 -3.19 6.44
C ALA A 22 4.72 -1.74 5.94
N ARG A 23 4.88 -0.76 6.84
CA ARG A 23 4.81 0.66 6.50
C ARG A 23 6.02 1.10 5.66
N VAL A 24 5.75 1.71 4.51
CA VAL A 24 6.74 2.41 3.68
C VAL A 24 6.99 3.81 4.25
N GLY A 25 5.92 4.57 4.52
CA GLY A 25 6.03 5.92 5.09
C GLY A 25 4.76 6.75 4.95
N PHE A 26 4.92 8.08 4.98
CA PHE A 26 3.82 9.05 4.86
C PHE A 26 4.05 10.01 3.69
N ALA A 27 3.06 10.12 2.81
CA ALA A 27 2.97 11.13 1.76
C ALA A 27 1.93 12.19 2.19
N ASP A 28 2.38 13.25 2.87
CA ASP A 28 1.53 14.22 3.56
C ASP A 28 0.56 13.55 4.56
N LYS A 29 -0.74 13.53 4.26
CA LYS A 29 -1.79 12.91 5.09
C LYS A 29 -2.08 11.46 4.70
N LEU A 30 -1.34 10.90 3.75
CA LEU A 30 -1.49 9.53 3.29
C LEU A 30 -0.45 8.64 3.96
N GLU A 31 -0.88 7.51 4.48
CA GLU A 31 -0.01 6.41 4.89
C GLU A 31 0.15 5.44 3.71
N VAL A 32 1.39 5.08 3.41
CA VAL A 32 1.73 4.12 2.35
C VAL A 32 2.35 2.89 2.99
N SER A 33 1.85 1.72 2.61
CA SER A 33 2.21 0.44 3.21
C SER A 33 2.12 -0.70 2.20
N VAL A 34 2.80 -1.80 2.49
CA VAL A 34 2.72 -3.06 1.74
C VAL A 34 2.11 -4.09 2.68
N TRP A 35 1.14 -4.86 2.19
CA TRP A 35 0.63 -6.02 2.93
C TRP A 35 1.67 -7.14 2.87
N THR A 36 1.93 -7.76 4.02
CA THR A 36 2.78 -8.95 4.16
C THR A 36 1.91 -10.19 4.03
N ASP A 37 2.40 -11.24 3.37
CA ASP A 37 1.62 -12.45 3.05
C ASP A 37 0.33 -12.16 2.25
N ASP A 38 0.38 -11.17 1.36
CA ASP A 38 -0.70 -10.93 0.41
C ASP A 38 -0.84 -12.15 -0.51
N GLY A 39 -1.99 -12.82 -0.43
CA GLY A 39 -2.32 -13.95 -1.29
C GLY A 39 -2.53 -13.57 -2.76
N GLY A 40 -2.50 -12.28 -3.09
CA GLY A 40 -2.61 -11.75 -4.45
C GLY A 40 -1.31 -11.85 -5.24
N GLU A 41 -1.45 -12.02 -6.57
CA GLU A 41 -0.31 -12.08 -7.51
C GLU A 41 0.09 -10.70 -8.06
N VAL A 42 -0.61 -9.63 -7.68
CA VAL A 42 -0.42 -8.30 -8.26
C VAL A 42 0.31 -7.42 -7.24
N PRO A 43 1.56 -7.02 -7.49
CA PRO A 43 2.30 -6.17 -6.56
C PRO A 43 1.74 -4.76 -6.46
N HIS A 44 1.37 -4.34 -5.25
CA HIS A 44 0.77 -3.04 -5.00
C HIS A 44 1.10 -2.50 -3.60
N VAL A 45 0.90 -1.20 -3.41
CA VAL A 45 0.89 -0.54 -2.10
C VAL A 45 -0.54 -0.20 -1.70
N HIS A 46 -0.83 -0.32 -0.41
CA HIS A 46 -2.03 0.22 0.20
C HIS A 46 -1.81 1.67 0.61
N ILE A 47 -2.80 2.49 0.31
CA ILE A 47 -2.81 3.91 0.67
C ILE A 47 -4.05 4.18 1.51
N THR A 48 -3.83 4.67 2.73
CA THR A 48 -4.88 5.06 3.66
C THR A 48 -4.66 6.48 4.17
N ASN A 49 -5.68 7.08 4.79
CA ASN A 49 -5.46 8.32 5.55
C ASN A 49 -4.65 8.02 6.82
N LYS A 50 -3.76 8.95 7.19
CA LYS A 50 -2.99 8.94 8.43
C LYS A 50 -3.87 9.04 9.68
N GLU A 51 -5.01 9.72 9.59
CA GLU A 51 -5.96 9.86 10.70
C GLU A 51 -7.19 8.99 10.47
N PRO A 52 -7.73 8.34 11.53
CA PRO A 52 -8.92 7.54 11.42
C PRO A 52 -10.06 8.43 10.92
N PRO A 53 -10.69 8.06 9.79
CA PRO A 53 -11.66 8.92 9.14
C PRO A 53 -12.90 9.07 10.01
N SER A 54 -13.46 10.29 10.08
CA SER A 54 -14.91 10.37 10.24
C SER A 54 -15.49 9.63 9.04
N LYS A 55 -16.43 8.70 9.27
CA LYS A 55 -16.87 7.58 8.41
C LYS A 55 -17.11 7.82 6.89
N SER A 56 -16.96 9.03 6.36
CA SER A 56 -17.26 9.44 4.99
C SER A 56 -16.02 9.85 4.15
N THR A 57 -14.83 9.99 4.73
CA THR A 57 -13.63 10.50 4.01
C THR A 57 -12.44 9.54 3.99
N SER A 58 -12.65 8.26 4.29
CA SER A 58 -11.60 7.24 4.32
C SER A 58 -11.01 7.00 2.92
N ILE A 59 -9.78 7.42 2.70
CA ILE A 59 -8.99 6.90 1.59
C ILE A 59 -8.61 5.48 1.96
N ASN A 60 -8.97 4.55 1.10
CA ASN A 60 -8.61 3.16 1.20
C ASN A 60 -8.51 2.61 -0.22
N LEU A 61 -7.29 2.53 -0.74
CA LEU A 61 -7.05 2.15 -2.14
C LEU A 61 -5.70 1.46 -2.31
N CYS A 62 -5.52 0.86 -3.47
CA CYS A 62 -4.26 0.22 -3.84
C CYS A 62 -3.72 0.78 -5.16
N VAL A 63 -2.41 0.94 -5.25
CA VAL A 63 -1.71 1.34 -6.48
C VAL A 63 -0.60 0.35 -6.77
N GLN A 64 -0.52 -0.12 -8.02
CA GLN A 64 0.50 -1.09 -8.43
C GLN A 64 1.93 -0.54 -8.32
N LEU A 65 2.87 -1.43 -8.02
CA LEU A 65 4.30 -1.11 -8.01
C LEU A 65 4.94 -1.25 -9.39
N GLU A 66 4.43 -2.10 -10.27
CA GLU A 66 5.01 -2.27 -11.61
C GLU A 66 4.50 -1.24 -12.63
N LYS A 67 3.33 -0.65 -12.37
CA LYS A 67 2.64 0.27 -13.26
C LYS A 67 1.88 1.33 -12.46
N SER A 68 1.65 2.47 -13.08
CA SER A 68 0.79 3.51 -12.52
C SER A 68 -0.69 3.16 -12.73
N GLU A 69 -1.16 2.14 -12.00
CA GLU A 69 -2.53 1.61 -12.10
C GLU A 69 -3.16 1.41 -10.72
N TYR A 70 -4.42 1.84 -10.54
CA TYR A 70 -5.22 1.54 -9.36
C TYR A 70 -5.61 0.07 -9.38
N PHE A 71 -5.25 -0.68 -8.34
CA PHE A 71 -5.65 -2.07 -8.20
C PHE A 71 -6.90 -2.18 -7.32
N THR A 72 -8.08 -2.21 -7.94
CA THR A 72 -9.34 -2.28 -7.19
C THR A 72 -9.67 -3.72 -6.80
N HIS A 73 -9.75 -4.00 -5.49
CA HIS A 73 -10.21 -5.28 -4.94
C HIS A 73 -10.93 -5.10 -3.60
N GLY A 74 -11.97 -5.90 -3.33
CA GLY A 74 -12.71 -5.87 -2.07
C GLY A 74 -13.21 -4.47 -1.69
N LYS A 75 -12.67 -3.92 -0.58
CA LYS A 75 -12.99 -2.59 -0.03
C LYS A 75 -12.01 -1.48 -0.47
N TYR A 76 -11.09 -1.77 -1.39
CA TYR A 76 -10.05 -0.87 -1.87
C TYR A 76 -10.44 -0.27 -3.23
N ASP A 77 -11.48 0.57 -3.23
CA ASP A 77 -12.07 1.19 -4.42
C ASP A 77 -11.90 2.72 -4.48
N GLY A 78 -11.14 3.29 -3.53
CA GLY A 78 -10.85 4.71 -3.51
C GLY A 78 -9.93 5.17 -4.65
N THR A 79 -9.90 6.48 -4.88
CA THR A 79 -8.97 7.13 -5.81
C THR A 79 -8.29 8.33 -5.15
N LEU A 80 -7.12 8.71 -5.66
CA LEU A 80 -6.41 9.92 -5.24
C LEU A 80 -6.82 11.09 -6.14
N ASN A 81 -7.09 12.25 -5.54
CA ASN A 81 -7.24 13.48 -6.29
C ASN A 81 -5.89 13.97 -6.87
N ALA A 82 -5.90 14.99 -7.73
CA ALA A 82 -4.70 15.46 -8.41
C ALA A 82 -3.58 15.94 -7.48
N SER A 83 -3.92 16.57 -6.34
CA SER A 83 -2.93 17.00 -5.35
C SER A 83 -2.30 15.79 -4.66
N GLN A 84 -3.13 14.83 -4.26
CA GLN A 84 -2.69 13.61 -3.61
C GLN A 84 -1.81 12.76 -4.51
N ARG A 85 -2.12 12.66 -5.81
CA ARG A 85 -1.26 11.98 -6.79
C ARG A 85 0.12 12.62 -6.90
N LYS A 86 0.19 13.96 -6.88
CA LYS A 86 1.48 14.67 -6.89
C LYS A 86 2.31 14.39 -5.65
N GLU A 87 1.69 14.45 -4.47
CA GLU A 87 2.37 14.15 -3.21
C GLU A 87 2.80 12.69 -3.11
N PHE A 88 1.94 11.76 -3.53
CA PHE A 88 2.29 10.35 -3.59
C PHE A 88 3.43 10.10 -4.58
N ASN A 89 3.37 10.67 -5.79
CA ASN A 89 4.44 10.55 -6.77
C ASN A 89 5.79 11.06 -6.24
N LYS A 90 5.78 12.27 -5.66
CA LYS A 90 6.96 12.86 -5.03
C LYS A 90 7.49 11.98 -3.90
N PHE A 91 6.60 11.46 -3.06
CA PHE A 91 6.97 10.53 -1.99
C PHE A 91 7.62 9.25 -2.54
N MET A 92 7.10 8.65 -3.61
CA MET A 92 7.69 7.42 -4.15
C MET A 92 9.09 7.64 -4.75
N HIS A 93 9.34 8.85 -5.30
CA HIS A 93 10.61 9.21 -5.94
C HIS A 93 11.68 9.73 -4.98
N GLN A 94 11.33 10.19 -3.77
CA GLN A 94 12.33 10.72 -2.84
C GLN A 94 13.19 9.60 -2.22
N PRO A 95 14.45 9.88 -1.86
CA PRO A 95 15.30 8.93 -1.14
C PRO A 95 14.64 8.39 0.13
N HIS A 96 14.78 7.09 0.38
CA HIS A 96 14.25 6.52 1.61
C HIS A 96 15.09 6.96 2.81
N LYS A 97 14.42 7.23 3.94
CA LYS A 97 15.04 7.76 5.17
C LYS A 97 16.19 6.93 5.74
N GLN A 98 16.25 5.63 5.44
CA GLN A 98 17.34 4.76 5.91
C GLN A 98 18.64 4.93 5.10
N GLY A 99 18.62 5.66 3.98
CA GLY A 99 19.80 5.94 3.16
C GLY A 99 20.37 4.75 2.38
N LYS A 100 19.83 3.54 2.58
CA LYS A 100 20.23 2.32 1.84
C LYS A 100 19.47 2.12 0.53
N PHE A 101 18.29 2.72 0.42
CA PHE A 101 17.44 2.66 -0.78
C PHE A 101 17.43 4.03 -1.43
N ALA A 102 17.68 4.07 -2.73
CA ALA A 102 17.67 5.26 -3.57
C ALA A 102 16.30 5.94 -3.61
N SER A 103 15.20 5.20 -3.34
CA SER A 103 13.86 5.77 -3.27
C SER A 103 12.92 5.02 -2.30
N ASN A 104 11.82 5.64 -1.93
CA ASN A 104 10.73 4.93 -1.21
C ASN A 104 10.08 3.86 -2.09
N TYR A 105 10.09 4.04 -3.42
CA TYR A 105 9.67 3.01 -4.36
C TYR A 105 10.52 1.75 -4.23
N GLU A 106 11.84 1.89 -4.24
CA GLU A 106 12.76 0.76 -4.06
C GLU A 106 12.53 0.05 -2.73
N TYR A 107 12.30 0.82 -1.66
CA TYR A 107 11.98 0.24 -0.36
C TYR A 107 10.63 -0.50 -0.35
N ALA A 108 9.59 0.03 -1.02
CA ALA A 108 8.32 -0.65 -1.17
C ALA A 108 8.44 -1.96 -1.96
N VAL A 109 9.23 -1.97 -3.04
CA VAL A 109 9.54 -3.18 -3.80
C VAL A 109 10.29 -4.19 -2.95
N PHE A 110 11.28 -3.75 -2.16
CA PHE A 110 11.99 -4.61 -1.22
C PHE A 110 11.01 -5.26 -0.23
N LEU A 111 10.13 -4.46 0.41
CA LEU A 111 9.14 -4.98 1.35
C LEU A 111 8.19 -5.98 0.69
N TRP A 112 7.73 -5.70 -0.54
CA TRP A 112 6.89 -6.64 -1.28
C TRP A 112 7.62 -7.96 -1.51
N ASN A 113 8.81 -7.92 -2.10
CA ASN A 113 9.58 -9.12 -2.43
C ASN A 113 9.99 -9.94 -1.20
N ASP A 114 10.25 -9.28 -0.07
CA ASP A 114 10.64 -9.94 1.18
C ASP A 114 9.47 -10.66 1.86
N ASN A 115 8.24 -10.19 1.63
CA ASN A 115 7.04 -10.69 2.33
C ASN A 115 6.03 -11.41 1.42
N ASN A 116 6.18 -11.37 0.10
CA ASN A 116 5.24 -11.96 -0.86
C ASN A 116 6.01 -12.86 -1.84
N SER A 117 5.79 -14.17 -1.75
CA SER A 117 6.62 -15.18 -2.41
C SER A 117 6.15 -15.58 -3.82
N THR A 118 4.96 -15.18 -4.22
CA THR A 118 4.30 -15.61 -5.47
C THR A 118 4.74 -14.81 -6.68
N HIS A 119 5.00 -13.51 -6.54
CA HIS A 119 5.42 -12.65 -7.66
C HIS A 119 6.44 -11.59 -7.20
N GLU A 120 7.70 -11.78 -7.59
CA GLU A 120 8.79 -10.86 -7.29
C GLU A 120 8.89 -9.76 -8.36
N ILE A 121 8.99 -8.50 -7.92
CA ILE A 121 9.27 -7.37 -8.80
C ILE A 121 10.77 -7.28 -9.03
N LYS A 122 11.18 -7.29 -10.31
CA LYS A 122 12.55 -6.95 -10.73
C LYS A 122 12.64 -5.46 -11.04
N LEU A 123 13.44 -4.74 -10.26
CA LEU A 123 13.73 -3.33 -10.50
C LEU A 123 14.37 -3.15 -11.88
N ARG A 124 13.89 -2.15 -12.63
CA ARG A 124 14.44 -1.78 -13.93
C ARG A 124 15.31 -0.55 -13.76
N THR A 125 16.35 -0.44 -14.59
CA THR A 125 17.23 0.72 -14.64
C THR A 125 17.24 1.36 -16.01
N ASP A 126 17.40 2.68 -16.05
CA ASP A 126 17.62 3.42 -17.29
C ASP A 126 19.07 3.27 -17.78
N GLU A 127 19.39 3.93 -18.90
CA GLU A 127 20.75 3.93 -19.49
C GLU A 127 21.83 4.52 -18.56
N ASN A 128 21.44 5.28 -17.55
CA ASN A 128 22.32 5.89 -16.56
C ASN A 128 22.42 5.05 -15.27
N GLY A 129 21.75 3.90 -15.21
CA GLY A 129 21.72 3.03 -14.04
C GLY A 129 20.76 3.49 -12.94
N ASN A 130 19.90 4.50 -13.19
CA ASN A 130 18.90 4.93 -12.22
C ASN A 130 17.69 4.00 -12.25
N ILE A 131 17.09 3.74 -11.08
CA ILE A 131 15.86 2.96 -10.99
C ILE A 131 14.73 3.68 -11.75
N VAL A 132 14.05 2.96 -12.65
CA VAL A 132 12.86 3.43 -13.36
C VAL A 132 11.66 3.29 -12.43
N ILE A 133 11.14 4.41 -11.97
CA ILE A 133 9.96 4.47 -11.08
C ILE A 133 8.73 4.84 -11.92
N PRO A 134 7.58 4.18 -11.76
CA PRO A 134 6.35 4.59 -12.44
C PRO A 134 5.94 6.03 -12.09
N ASP A 135 5.44 6.77 -13.08
CA ASP A 135 4.87 8.10 -12.86
C ASP A 135 3.45 8.01 -12.28
N TYR A 136 3.34 8.26 -10.98
CA TYR A 136 2.08 8.22 -10.23
C TYR A 136 1.27 9.51 -10.30
N THR A 137 1.66 10.50 -11.11
CA THR A 137 0.83 11.69 -11.35
C THR A 137 -0.40 11.38 -12.21
N ASN A 138 -0.32 10.32 -13.02
CA ASN A 138 -1.40 9.81 -13.87
C ASN A 138 -1.61 8.31 -13.66
N ILE A 139 -2.48 7.96 -12.71
CA ILE A 139 -2.79 6.57 -12.34
C ILE A 139 -4.03 6.15 -13.13
N ALA A 140 -3.90 5.11 -13.97
CA ALA A 140 -5.01 4.54 -14.73
C ALA A 140 -5.79 3.51 -13.89
N ASP A 141 -7.00 3.15 -14.30
CA ASP A 141 -7.72 2.03 -13.67
C ASP A 141 -7.12 0.70 -14.14
N TYR A 142 -6.87 -0.23 -13.20
CA TYR A 142 -6.48 -1.59 -13.57
C TYR A 142 -7.61 -2.29 -14.31
N LYS A 143 -7.32 -2.71 -15.55
CA LYS A 143 -8.23 -3.58 -16.30
C LYS A 143 -7.87 -5.03 -15.99
N SER A 144 -8.61 -5.67 -15.08
CA SER A 144 -8.49 -7.12 -14.92
C SER A 144 -8.90 -7.79 -16.24
N ASN A 145 -8.14 -8.76 -16.73
CA ASN A 145 -8.46 -9.49 -17.97
C ASN A 145 -9.74 -10.34 -17.87
N LYS A 146 -10.57 -10.20 -16.82
CA LYS A 146 -11.82 -10.94 -16.65
C LYS A 146 -12.99 -10.45 -17.53
N ASP A 147 -12.83 -9.33 -18.23
CA ASP A 147 -13.86 -8.81 -19.16
C ASP A 147 -13.69 -9.29 -20.61
N LYS A 148 -12.85 -10.29 -20.85
CA LYS A 148 -12.78 -11.02 -22.14
C LYS A 148 -13.47 -12.38 -22.01
N GLY A 149 -14.76 -12.35 -21.70
CA GLY A 149 -15.69 -13.49 -21.78
C GLY A 149 -16.65 -13.30 -22.93
#